data_AF-A0A7K2NTC9-F1
#
_entry.id   AF-A0A7K2NTC9-F1
#
_cell.length_a   1.000
_cell.length_b   1.000
_cell.length_c   1.000
_cell.angle_alpha   90.00
_cell.angle_beta   90.00
_cell.angle_gamma   90.00
#
_symmetry.space_group_name_H-M   'P 1'
#
loop_
_entity.id
_entity.type
_entity.pdbx_description
1 polymer ?
#
loop_
_entity_poly.entity_id
_entity_poly.type
_entity_poly.pdbx_seq_one_letter_code
_entity_poly.pdbx_strand_id
1 'polypeptide(L)'
;LLDRRDLGGGGLAAVVHPWEPGMDNSPSWDRALKRVEPSPPDTYRRADLDHGHPADRPTDLDYGRYVRLATEYREAGYDDRVVRHRFAVEDPAFNALLIVSELALAAMARELGLPARRHTERAAELTRALVDRLWDERAGLFRVRDLHTGEP
;
A
#
# COMPACT_ATOMS: atom_id res chain seq x y z
N LEU A 1 -0.74 3.50 -10.52
CA LEU A 1 -1.48 3.52 -9.23
C LEU A 1 -2.99 3.47 -9.51
N LEU A 2 -3.63 4.54 -9.98
CA LEU A 2 -5.10 4.61 -10.11
C LEU A 2 -5.75 3.82 -11.26
N ASP A 3 -5.00 2.94 -11.91
CA ASP A 3 -5.53 2.02 -12.93
C ASP A 3 -5.21 0.60 -12.44
N ARG A 4 -3.98 0.14 -12.69
CA ARG A 4 -3.51 -1.19 -12.29
C ARG A 4 -3.62 -1.51 -10.79
N ARG A 5 -3.56 -0.50 -9.92
CA ARG A 5 -3.61 -0.66 -8.47
C ARG A 5 -4.96 -0.21 -7.89
N ASP A 6 -5.98 0.08 -8.68
CA ASP A 6 -7.36 0.20 -8.16
C ASP A 6 -8.01 -1.20 -8.06
N LEU A 7 -7.39 -2.08 -7.25
CA LEU A 7 -7.80 -3.48 -7.14
C LEU A 7 -9.19 -3.63 -6.51
N GLY A 8 -9.60 -2.66 -5.67
CA GLY A 8 -10.90 -2.63 -5.03
C GLY A 8 -12.01 -2.00 -5.88
N GLY A 9 -11.67 -1.43 -7.06
CA GLY A 9 -12.58 -0.67 -7.92
C GLY A 9 -13.18 0.57 -7.25
N GLY A 10 -12.53 1.05 -6.18
CA GLY A 10 -13.03 2.11 -5.30
C GLY A 10 -12.41 3.47 -5.61
N GLY A 11 -11.54 3.55 -6.62
CA GLY A 11 -10.78 4.75 -6.96
C GLY A 11 -9.57 5.00 -6.06
N LEU A 12 -9.31 4.15 -5.07
CA LEU A 12 -8.13 4.24 -4.20
C LEU A 12 -7.04 3.28 -4.66
N ALA A 13 -5.79 3.69 -4.50
CA ALA A 13 -4.67 2.80 -4.77
C ALA A 13 -4.57 1.76 -3.65
N ALA A 14 -4.54 0.49 -4.06
CA ALA A 14 -4.14 -0.62 -3.23
C ALA A 14 -2.64 -0.57 -2.96
N VAL A 15 -2.27 -1.05 -1.79
CA VAL A 15 -0.92 -1.42 -1.33
C VAL A 15 -0.87 -2.95 -1.30
N VAL A 16 0.10 -3.56 -1.99
CA VAL A 16 0.26 -5.03 -2.17
C VAL A 16 1.54 -5.57 -1.60
N HIS A 17 2.38 -4.69 -1.07
CA HIS A 17 3.50 -5.06 -0.23
C HIS A 17 3.58 -4.11 0.95
N PRO A 18 3.79 -4.58 2.20
CA PRO A 18 3.90 -3.72 3.38
C PRO A 18 5.10 -2.74 3.36
N TRP A 19 5.98 -2.88 2.37
CA TRP A 19 7.10 -1.95 2.12
C TRP A 19 6.67 -0.71 1.32
N GLU A 20 5.61 -0.79 0.51
CA GLU A 20 5.18 0.35 -0.31
C GLU A 20 4.79 1.61 0.50
N PRO A 21 4.13 1.51 1.69
CA PRO A 21 3.83 2.68 2.51
C PRO A 21 5.01 3.12 3.41
N GLY A 22 6.12 2.37 3.43
CA GLY A 22 7.28 2.67 4.26
C GLY A 22 7.11 2.39 5.76
N MET A 23 6.12 1.57 6.13
CA MET A 23 5.81 1.21 7.52
C MET A 23 5.81 -0.31 7.69
N ASP A 24 6.93 -0.97 7.35
CA ASP A 24 7.06 -2.41 7.10
C ASP A 24 6.30 -3.32 8.08
N ASN A 25 6.48 -3.13 9.39
CA ASN A 25 5.88 -3.95 10.45
C ASN A 25 4.78 -3.22 11.22
N SER A 26 4.05 -2.30 10.58
CA SER A 26 2.87 -1.69 11.20
C SER A 26 1.87 -2.78 11.60
N PRO A 27 1.29 -2.70 12.82
CA PRO A 27 0.25 -3.64 13.25
C PRO A 27 -0.98 -3.66 12.33
N SER A 28 -1.20 -2.59 11.56
CA SER A 28 -2.27 -2.52 10.54
C SER A 28 -2.16 -3.62 9.48
N TRP A 29 -0.97 -4.18 9.27
CA TRP A 29 -0.74 -5.23 8.27
C TRP A 29 -0.93 -6.65 8.81
N ASP A 30 -0.89 -6.83 10.14
CA ASP A 30 -0.81 -8.15 10.78
C ASP A 30 -1.91 -9.10 10.32
N ARG A 31 -3.16 -8.61 10.28
CA ARG A 31 -4.31 -9.42 9.87
C ARG A 31 -4.21 -9.85 8.41
N ALA A 32 -3.83 -8.93 7.54
CA ALA A 32 -3.73 -9.20 6.11
C ALA A 32 -2.55 -10.14 5.79
N LEU A 33 -1.42 -9.95 6.47
CA LEU A 33 -0.21 -10.76 6.31
C LEU A 33 -0.38 -12.22 6.77
N LYS A 34 -1.33 -12.51 7.67
CA LYS A 34 -1.63 -13.91 8.07
C LYS A 34 -2.04 -14.83 6.90
N ARG A 35 -2.51 -14.28 5.77
CA ARG A 35 -2.84 -15.06 4.56
C ARG A 35 -1.62 -15.43 3.71
N VAL A 36 -0.47 -14.84 4.01
CA VAL A 36 0.78 -15.08 3.29
C VAL A 36 1.55 -16.16 4.02
N GLU A 37 1.73 -17.29 3.34
CA GLU A 37 2.63 -18.35 3.80
C GLU A 37 4.07 -17.87 3.62
N PRO A 38 4.90 -17.83 4.69
CA PRO A 38 6.26 -17.34 4.59
C PRO A 38 7.11 -18.17 3.61
N SER A 39 8.11 -17.53 3.02
CA SER A 39 9.20 -18.24 2.34
C SER A 39 10.01 -19.04 3.36
N PRO A 40 10.50 -20.25 3.01
CA PRO A 40 11.35 -21.02 3.91
C PRO A 40 12.63 -20.24 4.27
N PRO A 41 13.11 -20.30 5.52
CA PRO A 41 14.18 -19.44 6.02
C PRO A 41 15.54 -19.67 5.33
N ASP A 42 15.73 -20.82 4.70
CA ASP A 42 16.95 -21.19 3.96
C ASP A 42 16.98 -20.66 2.51
N THR A 43 15.89 -20.03 2.04
CA THR A 43 15.78 -19.51 0.67
C THR A 43 16.29 -18.08 0.51
N TYR A 44 16.59 -17.39 1.60
CA TYR A 44 17.13 -16.03 1.59
C TYR A 44 18.00 -15.75 2.83
N ARG A 45 18.81 -14.69 2.76
CA ARG A 45 19.59 -14.19 3.91
C ARG A 45 19.21 -12.76 4.23
N ARG A 46 18.96 -12.47 5.50
CA ARG A 46 18.70 -11.13 6.01
C ARG A 46 20.00 -10.34 6.17
N ALA A 47 20.16 -9.28 5.39
CA ALA A 47 21.30 -8.36 5.49
C ALA A 47 21.05 -7.22 6.49
N ASP A 48 19.80 -6.98 6.89
CA ASP A 48 19.46 -5.90 7.81
C ASP A 48 19.94 -6.18 9.24
N LEU A 49 20.12 -7.45 9.60
CA LEU A 49 20.68 -7.87 10.89
C LEU A 49 22.20 -7.65 11.00
N ASP A 50 22.89 -7.35 9.90
CA ASP A 50 24.30 -6.97 9.94
C ASP A 50 24.48 -5.56 10.58
N HIS A 51 23.41 -4.75 10.61
CA HIS A 51 23.44 -3.36 11.11
C HIS A 51 22.37 -3.06 12.17
N GLY A 52 21.29 -3.84 12.25
CA GLY A 52 20.18 -3.62 13.17
C GLY A 52 20.10 -4.69 14.26
N HIS A 53 19.76 -4.29 15.49
CA HIS A 53 19.52 -5.23 16.57
C HIS A 53 18.21 -6.01 16.30
N PRO A 54 18.17 -7.35 16.47
CA PRO A 54 16.98 -8.14 16.13
C PRO A 54 15.67 -7.70 16.80
N ALA A 55 15.74 -7.15 18.03
CA ALA A 55 14.57 -6.66 18.75
C ALA A 55 13.94 -5.39 18.15
N ASP A 56 14.70 -4.64 17.35
CA ASP A 56 14.27 -3.39 16.72
C ASP A 56 13.88 -3.59 15.24
N ARG A 57 13.82 -4.85 14.78
CA ARG A 57 13.59 -5.22 13.38
C ARG A 57 12.37 -6.13 13.27
N PRO A 58 11.73 -6.19 12.08
CA PRO A 58 10.73 -7.22 11.81
C PRO A 58 11.30 -8.63 12.03
N THR A 59 10.45 -9.57 12.41
CA THR A 59 10.86 -10.95 12.71
C THR A 59 11.19 -11.74 11.45
N ASP A 60 11.76 -12.93 11.60
CA ASP A 60 12.00 -13.82 10.46
C ASP A 60 10.69 -14.30 9.82
N LEU A 61 9.63 -14.45 10.62
CA LEU A 61 8.29 -14.75 10.11
C LEU A 61 7.77 -13.61 9.21
N ASP A 62 7.96 -12.37 9.64
CA ASP A 62 7.58 -11.19 8.86
C ASP A 62 8.37 -11.12 7.54
N TYR A 63 9.70 -11.25 7.63
CA TYR A 63 10.56 -11.29 6.43
C TYR A 63 10.21 -12.42 5.48
N GLY A 64 9.85 -13.61 5.99
CA GLY A 64 9.42 -14.72 5.16
C GLY A 64 8.20 -14.37 4.32
N ARG A 65 7.24 -13.63 4.89
CA ARG A 65 6.07 -13.12 4.16
C ARG A 65 6.43 -12.03 3.17
N TYR A 66 7.34 -11.11 3.53
CA TYR A 66 7.81 -10.05 2.64
C TYR A 66 8.51 -10.64 1.41
N VAL A 67 9.45 -11.55 1.64
CA VAL A 67 10.17 -12.26 0.58
C VAL A 67 9.21 -13.07 -0.30
N ARG A 68 8.17 -13.70 0.30
CA ARG A 68 7.14 -14.40 -0.46
C ARG A 68 6.43 -13.47 -1.45
N LEU A 69 5.91 -12.35 -0.96
CA LEU A 69 5.18 -11.38 -1.80
C LEU A 69 6.07 -10.82 -2.91
N ALA A 70 7.31 -10.44 -2.59
CA ALA A 70 8.27 -9.94 -3.58
C ALA A 70 8.61 -10.99 -4.65
N THR A 71 8.76 -12.25 -4.24
CA THR A 71 9.06 -13.37 -5.15
C THR A 71 7.88 -13.68 -6.06
N GLU A 72 6.65 -13.79 -5.52
CA GLU A 72 5.44 -14.00 -6.31
C GLU A 72 5.21 -12.87 -7.31
N TYR A 73 5.48 -11.61 -6.92
CA TYR A 73 5.33 -10.47 -7.82
C TYR A 73 6.36 -10.49 -8.96
N ARG A 74 7.62 -10.85 -8.66
CA ARG A 74 8.66 -11.06 -9.67
C ARG A 74 8.31 -12.19 -10.63
N GLU A 75 7.82 -13.33 -10.12
CA GLU A 75 7.44 -14.50 -10.94
C GLU A 75 6.27 -14.20 -11.87
N ALA A 76 5.38 -13.29 -11.48
CA ALA A 76 4.32 -12.76 -12.33
C ALA A 76 4.80 -11.67 -13.32
N GLY A 77 6.11 -11.41 -13.41
CA GLY A 77 6.68 -10.40 -14.30
C GLY A 77 6.36 -8.95 -13.88
N TYR A 78 6.09 -8.73 -12.59
CA TYR A 78 5.67 -7.43 -12.04
C TYR A 78 4.39 -6.86 -12.68
N ASP A 79 3.51 -7.73 -13.20
CA ASP A 79 2.25 -7.32 -13.79
C ASP A 79 1.10 -7.52 -12.78
N ASP A 80 0.55 -6.41 -12.29
CA ASP A 80 -0.61 -6.37 -11.38
C ASP A 80 -1.84 -7.13 -11.94
N ARG A 81 -1.93 -7.34 -13.25
CA ARG A 81 -3.03 -8.10 -13.87
C ARG A 81 -2.86 -9.61 -13.76
N VAL A 82 -1.63 -10.07 -13.59
CA VAL A 82 -1.25 -11.49 -13.62
C VAL A 82 -1.04 -12.01 -12.20
N VAL A 83 -0.41 -11.20 -11.36
CA VAL A 83 -0.12 -11.60 -9.98
C VAL A 83 -1.41 -11.76 -9.18
N ARG A 84 -1.49 -12.85 -8.42
CA ARG A 84 -2.53 -13.00 -7.40
C ARG A 84 -2.06 -12.34 -6.11
N HIS A 85 -2.45 -11.10 -5.88
CA HIS A 85 -2.13 -10.41 -4.63
C HIS A 85 -2.77 -11.12 -3.43
N ARG A 86 -1.96 -11.67 -2.52
CA ARG A 86 -2.42 -12.28 -1.25
C ARG A 86 -2.55 -11.27 -0.11
N PHE A 87 -1.82 -10.17 -0.26
CA PHE A 87 -1.88 -8.97 0.54
C PHE A 87 -2.30 -7.84 -0.40
N ALA A 88 -3.40 -7.17 -0.07
CA ALA A 88 -3.92 -6.04 -0.81
C ALA A 88 -4.78 -5.20 0.15
N VAL A 89 -4.39 -3.96 0.41
CA VAL A 89 -5.06 -3.07 1.35
C VAL A 89 -5.19 -1.66 0.77
N GLU A 90 -6.25 -0.94 1.10
CA GLU A 90 -6.33 0.52 0.90
C GLU A 90 -5.84 1.20 2.19
N ASP A 91 -4.66 1.82 2.12
CA ASP A 91 -4.06 2.55 3.25
C ASP A 91 -4.43 4.05 3.19
N PRO A 92 -5.02 4.63 4.26
CA PRO A 92 -5.28 6.07 4.34
C PRO A 92 -4.03 6.92 4.15
N ALA A 93 -2.89 6.53 4.73
CA ALA A 93 -1.68 7.35 4.67
C ALA A 93 -1.11 7.40 3.25
N PHE A 94 -0.99 6.24 2.60
CA PHE A 94 -0.56 6.14 1.20
C PHE A 94 -1.46 6.95 0.26
N ASN A 95 -2.78 6.83 0.39
CA ASN A 95 -3.72 7.54 -0.48
C ASN A 95 -3.80 9.04 -0.15
N ALA A 96 -3.63 9.46 1.11
CA ALA A 96 -3.51 10.87 1.48
C ALA A 96 -2.26 11.52 0.85
N LEU A 97 -1.12 10.83 0.85
CA LEU A 97 0.09 11.29 0.17
C LEU A 97 -0.09 11.40 -1.35
N LEU A 98 -0.82 10.45 -1.96
CA LEU A 98 -1.19 10.54 -3.37
C LEU A 98 -2.07 11.77 -3.66
N ILE A 99 -3.09 12.05 -2.83
CA ILE A 99 -3.93 13.24 -2.93
C ILE A 99 -3.08 14.52 -2.87
N VAL A 100 -2.21 14.62 -1.86
CA VAL A 100 -1.33 15.79 -1.69
C VAL A 100 -0.38 15.94 -2.88
N SER A 101 0.10 14.83 -3.44
CA SER A 101 0.95 14.83 -4.64
C SER A 101 0.22 15.36 -5.87
N GLU A 102 -1.05 15.01 -6.06
CA GLU A 102 -1.87 15.58 -7.15
C GLU A 102 -2.07 17.09 -6.96
N LEU A 103 -2.32 17.57 -5.73
CA LEU A 103 -2.39 19.02 -5.47
C LEU A 103 -1.05 19.74 -5.72
N ALA A 104 0.07 19.11 -5.36
CA ALA A 104 1.40 19.64 -5.64
C ALA A 104 1.69 19.69 -7.14
N LEU A 105 1.33 18.64 -7.90
CA LEU A 105 1.43 18.61 -9.36
C LEU A 105 0.57 19.71 -10.00
N ALA A 106 -0.63 19.97 -9.47
CA ALA A 106 -1.47 21.07 -9.92
C ALA A 106 -0.79 22.44 -9.70
N ALA A 107 -0.12 22.63 -8.55
CA ALA A 107 0.62 23.85 -8.27
C ALA A 107 1.79 24.04 -9.24
N MET A 108 2.64 23.02 -9.40
CA MET A 108 3.75 23.06 -10.35
C MET A 108 3.28 23.30 -11.79
N ALA A 109 2.18 22.67 -12.21
CA ALA A 109 1.61 22.89 -13.53
C ALA A 109 1.21 24.37 -13.74
N ARG A 110 0.60 25.02 -12.74
CA ARG A 110 0.26 26.45 -12.82
C ARG A 110 1.49 27.33 -12.97
N GLU A 111 2.54 27.09 -12.18
CA GLU A 111 3.81 27.84 -12.27
C GLU A 111 4.47 27.72 -13.64
N LEU A 112 4.33 26.55 -14.29
CA LEU A 112 4.88 26.28 -15.62
C LEU A 112 3.96 26.70 -16.77
N GLY A 113 2.78 27.27 -16.50
CA GLY A 113 1.79 27.60 -17.53
C GLY A 113 1.16 26.37 -18.21
N LEU A 114 1.18 25.21 -17.55
CA LEU A 114 0.62 23.95 -18.03
C LEU A 114 -0.81 23.70 -17.50
N PRO A 115 -1.61 22.83 -18.16
CA PRO A 115 -2.93 22.46 -17.67
C PRO A 115 -2.90 21.77 -16.30
N ALA A 116 -3.51 22.41 -15.29
CA ALA A 116 -3.54 21.90 -13.91
C ALA A 116 -4.86 21.21 -13.50
N ARG A 117 -5.95 21.44 -14.25
CA ARG A 117 -7.32 21.06 -13.87
C ARG A 117 -7.46 19.55 -13.57
N ARG A 118 -6.84 18.69 -14.38
CA ARG A 118 -6.88 17.23 -14.19
C ARG A 118 -6.36 16.78 -12.82
N HIS A 119 -5.38 17.49 -12.29
CA HIS A 119 -4.73 17.14 -11.01
C HIS A 119 -5.62 17.56 -9.83
N THR A 120 -6.24 18.74 -9.91
CA THR A 120 -7.21 19.19 -8.88
C THR A 120 -8.48 18.35 -8.87
N GLU A 121 -8.99 17.95 -10.04
CA GLU A 121 -10.17 17.09 -10.13
C GLU A 121 -9.91 15.71 -9.54
N ARG A 122 -8.76 15.11 -9.88
CA ARG A 122 -8.33 13.83 -9.34
C ARG A 122 -8.12 13.88 -7.83
N ALA A 123 -7.48 14.94 -7.31
CA ALA A 123 -7.33 15.11 -5.86
C ALA A 123 -8.71 15.14 -5.17
N ALA A 124 -9.69 15.84 -5.73
CA ALA A 124 -11.04 15.92 -5.18
C ALA A 124 -11.81 14.58 -5.26
N GLU A 125 -11.62 13.80 -6.32
CA GLU A 125 -12.16 12.44 -6.45
C GLU A 125 -11.56 11.49 -5.41
N LEU A 126 -10.23 11.50 -5.28
CA LEU A 126 -9.52 10.67 -4.30
C LEU A 126 -9.86 11.04 -2.86
N THR A 127 -9.98 12.34 -2.54
CA THR A 127 -10.39 12.78 -1.20
C THR A 127 -11.77 12.25 -0.85
N ARG A 128 -12.74 12.32 -1.78
CA ARG A 128 -14.08 11.75 -1.56
C ARG A 128 -14.01 10.25 -1.33
N ALA A 129 -13.31 9.52 -2.21
CA ALA A 129 -13.15 8.07 -2.07
C ALA A 129 -12.47 7.67 -0.74
N LEU A 130 -11.47 8.43 -0.29
CA LEU A 130 -10.77 8.18 0.97
C LEU A 130 -11.70 8.37 2.18
N VAL A 131 -12.48 9.45 2.21
CA VAL A 131 -13.46 9.71 3.27
C VAL A 131 -14.56 8.66 3.26
N ASP A 132 -15.17 8.41 2.10
CA ASP A 132 -16.30 7.50 1.97
C ASP A 132 -15.96 6.05 2.33
N ARG A 133 -14.72 5.62 2.07
CA ARG A 133 -14.30 4.22 2.23
C ARG A 133 -13.54 3.92 3.50
N LEU A 134 -12.73 4.87 3.98
CA LEU A 134 -11.73 4.60 5.02
C LEU A 134 -12.01 5.33 6.35
N TRP A 135 -12.94 6.30 6.39
CA TRP A 135 -13.34 6.93 7.65
C TRP A 135 -14.27 6.02 8.45
N ASP A 136 -13.87 5.69 9.69
CA ASP A 136 -14.74 5.00 10.65
C ASP A 136 -15.31 6.04 11.63
N GLU A 137 -16.58 6.42 11.43
CA GLU A 137 -17.29 7.39 12.27
C GLU A 137 -17.35 6.98 13.74
N ARG A 138 -17.49 5.67 14.01
CA ARG A 138 -17.59 5.16 15.38
C ARG A 138 -16.25 5.24 16.09
N ALA A 139 -15.17 4.99 15.37
CA ALA A 139 -13.81 5.08 15.89
C ALA A 139 -13.24 6.50 15.87
N GLY A 140 -13.84 7.40 15.08
CA GLY A 140 -13.37 8.77 14.88
C GLY A 140 -12.00 8.84 14.20
N LEU A 141 -11.67 7.85 13.35
CA LEU A 141 -10.37 7.78 12.68
C LEU A 141 -10.44 7.06 11.34
N PHE A 142 -9.42 7.27 10.51
CA PHE A 142 -9.24 6.53 9.26
C PHE A 142 -8.62 5.16 9.51
N ARG A 143 -9.15 4.12 8.86
CA ARG A 143 -8.66 2.74 8.98
C ARG A 143 -8.19 2.21 7.63
N VAL A 144 -7.15 1.38 7.69
CA VAL A 144 -6.73 0.56 6.56
C VAL A 144 -7.89 -0.38 6.21
N ARG A 145 -8.19 -0.55 4.93
CA ARG A 145 -9.23 -1.49 4.50
C ARG A 145 -8.60 -2.68 3.79
N ASP A 146 -8.84 -3.87 4.30
CA ASP A 146 -8.38 -5.12 3.69
C ASP A 146 -9.26 -5.46 2.49
N LEU A 147 -8.68 -5.51 1.28
CA LEU A 147 -9.44 -5.74 0.05
C LEU A 147 -9.92 -7.18 -0.11
N HIS A 148 -9.40 -8.12 0.67
CA HIS A 148 -9.86 -9.51 0.63
C HIS A 148 -11.11 -9.74 1.48
N THR A 149 -11.26 -9.02 2.59
CA THR A 149 -12.37 -9.19 3.54
C THR A 149 -13.37 -8.04 3.47
N GLY A 150 -12.94 -6.87 3.00
CA GLY A 150 -13.70 -5.62 3.05
C GLY A 150 -13.75 -4.98 4.43
N GLU A 151 -13.08 -5.58 5.42
CA GLU A 151 -13.03 -5.13 6.81
C GLU A 151 -11.94 -4.07 7.01
N PRO A 152 -12.07 -3.21 8.04
CA PRO A 152 -10.98 -2.38 8.54
C PRO A 152 -9.83 -3.18 9.19
#